data_AF-A0A840FT29-F1
#
_entry.id   AF-A0A840FT29-F1
#
_cell.length_a   1.000
_cell.length_b   1.000
_cell.length_c   1.000
_cell.angle_alpha   90.00
_cell.angle_beta   90.00
_cell.angle_gamma   90.00
#
_symmetry.space_group_name_H-M   'P 1'
#
loop_
_entity.id
_entity.type
_entity.pdbx_description
1 polymer ?
#
loop_
_entity_poly.entity_id
_entity_poly.type
_entity_poly.pdbx_seq_one_letter_code
_entity_poly.pdbx_strand_id
1 'polypeptide(L)'
;MTIPRSVTFVRLTLAATLTAAALSGCYVVPLGQPAPSAPPSQAYAVAPGPVAQTFNARLYPSNAEASRYGVVSGTVTNDMNGRGHFNAQIGGEQFQGEATRVAGSRANGVANATGSRGGNLSCQYSMNSATLGSGQCVLNSGPAFTMHIGG
;
A
#
# COMPACT_ATOMS: atom_id res chain seq x y z
N MET A 1 99.99 15.06 -32.51
CA MET A 1 98.85 14.56 -33.30
C MET A 1 97.68 15.50 -33.04
N THR A 2 97.33 16.29 -34.05
CA THR A 2 96.47 17.49 -34.00
C THR A 2 95.01 17.06 -34.15
N ILE A 3 94.15 17.38 -33.17
CA ILE A 3 92.72 17.00 -33.17
C ILE A 3 91.94 17.94 -34.09
N PRO A 4 91.17 17.44 -35.09
CA PRO A 4 90.50 18.28 -36.07
C PRO A 4 89.32 19.06 -35.48
N ARG A 5 89.30 20.36 -35.76
CA ARG A 5 88.34 21.39 -35.28
C ARG A 5 86.87 21.14 -35.67
N SER A 6 86.60 20.15 -36.50
CA SER A 6 85.27 19.80 -37.04
C SER A 6 84.34 19.14 -36.01
N VAL A 7 84.90 18.44 -35.02
CA VAL A 7 84.11 17.68 -34.03
C VAL A 7 83.49 18.59 -32.96
N THR A 8 84.11 19.74 -32.70
CA THR A 8 83.64 20.71 -31.69
C THR A 8 82.39 21.46 -32.15
N PHE A 9 82.27 21.78 -33.44
CA PHE A 9 81.11 22.51 -33.97
C PHE A 9 79.83 21.67 -33.99
N VAL A 10 79.92 20.35 -34.23
CA VAL A 10 78.76 19.45 -34.25
C VAL A 10 78.20 19.20 -32.84
N ARG A 11 79.05 19.17 -31.81
CA ARG A 11 78.59 18.98 -30.42
C ARG A 11 77.91 20.23 -29.86
N LEU A 12 78.33 21.42 -30.29
CA LEU A 12 77.75 22.68 -29.81
C LEU A 12 76.33 22.91 -30.36
N THR A 13 76.06 22.51 -31.60
CA THR A 13 74.73 22.64 -32.22
C THR A 13 73.72 21.63 -31.67
N LEU A 14 74.16 20.41 -31.32
CA LEU A 14 73.28 19.39 -30.75
C LEU A 14 72.83 19.71 -29.31
N ALA A 15 73.66 20.38 -28.52
CA ALA A 15 73.32 20.79 -27.16
C ALA A 15 72.29 21.94 -27.12
N ALA A 16 72.35 22.84 -28.10
CA ALA A 16 71.47 24.01 -28.16
C ALA A 16 70.04 23.67 -28.62
N THR A 17 69.84 22.62 -29.40
CA THR A 17 68.50 22.21 -29.87
C THR A 17 67.74 21.40 -28.82
N LEU A 18 68.44 20.67 -27.95
CA LEU A 18 67.83 19.85 -26.89
C LEU A 18 67.23 20.69 -25.76
N THR A 19 67.79 21.85 -25.43
CA THR A 19 67.26 22.73 -24.37
C THR A 19 66.01 23.49 -24.80
N ALA A 20 65.89 23.84 -26.09
CA ALA A 20 64.70 24.52 -26.62
C ALA A 20 63.45 23.62 -26.67
N ALA A 21 63.62 22.31 -26.85
CA ALA A 21 62.50 21.36 -26.88
C ALA A 21 61.92 21.03 -25.50
N ALA A 22 62.68 21.25 -24.42
CA ALA A 22 62.22 20.99 -23.05
C ALA A 22 61.26 22.07 -22.53
N LEU A 23 61.33 23.31 -23.06
CA LEU A 23 60.51 24.44 -22.59
C LEU A 23 59.15 24.59 -23.29
N SER A 24 58.90 23.87 -24.40
CA SER A 24 57.65 23.96 -25.17
C SER A 24 56.65 22.83 -24.87
N GLY A 25 56.86 22.09 -23.78
CA GLY A 25 55.88 21.15 -23.25
C GLY A 25 54.69 21.89 -22.65
N CYS A 26 53.70 22.24 -23.48
CA CYS A 26 52.41 22.75 -23.04
C CYS A 26 51.75 21.75 -22.09
N TYR A 27 51.78 22.03 -20.78
CA TYR A 27 51.04 21.27 -19.79
C TYR A 27 49.56 21.59 -19.94
N VAL A 28 48.80 20.69 -20.58
CA VAL A 28 47.34 20.79 -20.65
C VAL A 28 46.79 20.19 -19.35
N VAL A 29 46.38 21.04 -18.40
CA VAL A 29 45.60 20.61 -17.24
C VAL A 29 44.16 20.43 -17.67
N PRO A 30 43.57 19.22 -17.55
CA PRO A 30 42.13 19.06 -17.72
C PRO A 30 41.42 19.76 -16.56
N LEU A 31 40.87 20.94 -16.80
CA LEU A 31 39.95 21.58 -15.87
C LEU A 31 38.57 20.93 -16.04
N GLY A 32 38.14 20.21 -15.01
CA GLY A 32 36.76 19.78 -14.84
C GLY A 32 36.51 18.33 -15.21
N GLN A 33 36.75 17.41 -14.26
CA GLN A 33 35.89 16.23 -14.18
C GLN A 33 34.54 16.71 -13.62
N PRO A 34 33.42 16.55 -14.34
CA PRO A 34 32.10 16.69 -13.74
C PRO A 34 31.99 15.71 -12.57
N ALA A 35 31.49 16.18 -11.43
CA ALA A 35 31.22 15.30 -10.29
C ALA A 35 30.36 14.12 -10.77
N PRO A 36 30.60 12.88 -10.29
CA PRO A 36 29.75 11.75 -10.60
C PRO A 36 28.30 12.12 -10.28
N SER A 37 27.44 12.10 -11.29
CA SER A 37 26.00 12.21 -11.09
C SER A 37 25.58 11.07 -10.17
N ALA A 38 25.05 11.42 -8.99
CA ALA A 38 24.47 10.43 -8.10
C ALA A 38 23.40 9.64 -8.89
N PRO A 39 23.38 8.30 -8.81
CA PRO A 39 22.34 7.53 -9.47
C PRO A 39 20.98 8.02 -8.95
N PRO A 40 19.96 8.14 -9.83
CA PRO A 40 18.63 8.53 -9.40
C PRO A 40 18.20 7.56 -8.30
N SER A 41 17.84 8.11 -7.13
CA SER A 41 17.26 7.35 -6.03
C SER A 41 16.01 6.65 -6.55
N GLN A 42 16.16 5.36 -6.82
CA GLN A 42 15.06 4.50 -7.19
C GLN A 42 14.16 4.42 -5.95
N ALA A 43 13.00 5.08 -5.99
CA ALA A 43 11.99 4.90 -4.97
C ALA A 43 11.59 3.41 -5.02
N TYR A 44 12.01 2.64 -4.01
CA TYR A 44 11.55 1.28 -3.84
C TYR A 44 10.02 1.33 -3.67
N ALA A 45 9.29 0.68 -4.57
CA ALA A 45 7.85 0.51 -4.41
C ALA A 45 7.61 -0.30 -3.13
N VAL A 46 7.01 0.34 -2.13
CA VAL A 46 6.54 -0.34 -0.92
C VAL A 46 5.42 -1.28 -1.36
N ALA A 47 5.52 -2.57 -1.01
CA ALA A 47 4.47 -3.54 -1.31
C ALA A 47 3.12 -3.03 -0.76
N PRO A 48 2.01 -3.18 -1.50
CA PRO A 48 0.69 -2.76 -1.02
C PRO A 48 0.41 -3.43 0.33
N GLY A 49 0.08 -2.61 1.33
CA GLY A 49 -0.38 -3.13 2.62
C GLY A 49 -1.67 -3.95 2.47
N PRO A 50 -2.06 -4.73 3.49
CA PRO A 50 -3.32 -5.46 3.48
C PRO A 50 -4.49 -4.50 3.20
N VAL A 51 -5.18 -4.71 2.09
CA VAL A 51 -6.37 -3.92 1.73
C VAL A 51 -7.58 -4.47 2.46
N ALA A 52 -8.35 -3.59 3.10
CA ALA A 52 -9.63 -3.96 3.68
C ALA A 52 -10.55 -4.55 2.60
N GLN A 53 -11.24 -5.64 2.93
CA GLN A 53 -12.15 -6.32 2.01
C GLN A 53 -13.59 -5.95 2.39
N THR A 54 -14.34 -5.36 1.47
CA THR A 54 -15.75 -5.04 1.70
C THR A 54 -16.64 -6.06 1.02
N PHE A 55 -17.53 -6.68 1.79
CA PHE A 55 -18.51 -7.65 1.33
C PHE A 55 -19.92 -7.05 1.35
N ASN A 56 -20.76 -7.44 0.41
CA ASN A 56 -22.18 -7.14 0.48
C ASN A 56 -22.86 -8.08 1.49
N ALA A 57 -23.80 -7.54 2.26
CA ALA A 57 -24.63 -8.31 3.15
C ALA A 57 -26.11 -8.04 2.83
N ARG A 58 -26.89 -9.10 2.68
CA ARG A 58 -28.34 -9.01 2.50
C ARG A 58 -29.04 -9.59 3.70
N LEU A 59 -29.93 -8.79 4.29
CA LEU A 59 -30.73 -9.15 5.46
C LEU A 59 -32.17 -9.39 4.98
N TYR A 60 -32.59 -10.65 5.06
CA TYR A 60 -33.93 -11.09 4.68
C TYR A 60 -34.82 -11.18 5.92
N PRO A 61 -36.04 -10.65 5.89
CA PRO A 61 -36.97 -10.76 7.01
C PRO A 61 -37.17 -12.21 7.46
N SER A 62 -37.08 -12.46 8.77
CA SER A 62 -37.35 -13.77 9.37
C SER A 62 -38.61 -13.78 10.26
N ASN A 63 -39.20 -12.62 10.55
CA ASN A 63 -40.47 -12.48 11.28
C ASN A 63 -41.41 -11.42 10.68
N ALA A 64 -42.65 -11.39 11.16
CA ALA A 64 -43.68 -10.46 10.69
C ALA A 64 -43.29 -8.99 10.89
N GLU A 65 -42.60 -8.69 11.99
CA GLU A 65 -42.10 -7.35 12.30
C GLU A 65 -41.02 -6.89 11.32
N ALA A 66 -40.18 -7.80 10.82
CA ALA A 66 -39.19 -7.49 9.80
C ALA A 66 -39.79 -7.37 8.39
N SER A 67 -40.87 -8.11 8.10
CA SER A 67 -41.50 -8.11 6.77
C SER A 67 -41.93 -6.71 6.31
N ARG A 68 -42.27 -5.81 7.24
CA ARG A 68 -42.62 -4.40 6.92
C ARG A 68 -41.45 -3.59 6.36
N TYR A 69 -40.20 -4.01 6.60
CA TYR A 69 -39.01 -3.34 6.08
C TYR A 69 -38.52 -3.94 4.76
N GLY A 70 -38.98 -5.15 4.41
CA GLY A 70 -38.50 -5.88 3.24
C GLY A 70 -37.03 -6.31 3.36
N VAL A 71 -36.42 -6.62 2.21
CA VAL A 71 -34.99 -7.00 2.17
C VAL A 71 -34.13 -5.78 2.42
N VAL A 72 -33.25 -5.89 3.41
CA VAL A 72 -32.31 -4.85 3.82
C VAL A 72 -30.95 -5.14 3.18
N SER A 73 -30.31 -4.10 2.65
CA SER A 73 -28.92 -4.17 2.19
C SER A 73 -27.99 -3.60 3.26
N GLY A 74 -26.83 -4.22 3.37
CA GLY A 74 -25.73 -3.77 4.21
C GLY A 74 -24.38 -4.11 3.59
N THR A 75 -23.33 -3.65 4.26
CA THR A 75 -21.94 -3.93 3.91
C THR A 75 -21.16 -4.34 5.16
N VAL A 76 -20.24 -5.28 4.97
CA VAL A 76 -19.31 -5.75 5.99
C VAL A 76 -17.91 -5.49 5.47
N THR A 77 -17.18 -4.58 6.10
CA THR A 77 -15.76 -4.35 5.80
C THR A 77 -14.93 -5.16 6.78
N ASN A 78 -14.02 -6.00 6.27
CA ASN A 78 -13.03 -6.72 7.07
C ASN A 78 -11.67 -6.06 6.88
N ASP A 79 -11.13 -5.48 7.95
CA ASP A 79 -9.84 -4.78 7.94
C ASP A 79 -8.65 -5.73 8.07
N MET A 80 -8.85 -7.05 7.92
CA MET A 80 -7.82 -8.11 7.99
C MET A 80 -7.05 -8.21 9.33
N ASN A 81 -7.37 -7.36 10.29
CA ASN A 81 -6.76 -7.27 11.63
C ASN A 81 -7.66 -7.87 12.73
N GLY A 82 -8.66 -8.66 12.36
CA GLY A 82 -9.62 -9.26 13.32
C GLY A 82 -10.75 -8.35 13.76
N ARG A 83 -10.76 -7.10 13.28
CA ARG A 83 -11.88 -6.15 13.37
C ARG A 83 -12.46 -5.90 11.99
N GLY A 84 -13.73 -5.57 11.96
CA GLY A 84 -14.44 -5.14 10.78
C GLY A 84 -15.50 -4.10 11.13
N HIS A 85 -16.04 -3.48 10.09
CA HIS A 85 -17.11 -2.51 10.20
C HIS A 85 -18.37 -3.05 9.55
N PHE A 86 -19.51 -2.84 10.20
CA PHE A 86 -20.81 -3.25 9.69
C PHE A 86 -21.68 -2.02 9.47
N ASN A 87 -22.36 -1.98 8.32
CA ASN A 87 -23.32 -0.96 7.98
C ASN A 87 -24.58 -1.63 7.39
N ALA A 88 -25.77 -1.17 7.78
CA ALA A 88 -27.04 -1.56 7.15
C ALA A 88 -28.07 -0.44 7.19
N GLN A 89 -28.91 -0.34 6.15
CA GLN A 89 -29.97 0.66 6.05
C GLN A 89 -31.35 0.01 6.26
N ILE A 90 -32.04 0.32 7.36
CA ILE A 90 -33.31 -0.31 7.75
C ILE A 90 -34.37 0.75 8.01
N GLY A 91 -35.47 0.71 7.26
CA GLY A 91 -36.60 1.63 7.47
C GLY A 91 -36.20 3.11 7.46
N GLY A 92 -35.30 3.49 6.53
CA GLY A 92 -34.80 4.87 6.38
C GLY A 92 -33.74 5.28 7.40
N GLU A 93 -33.33 4.41 8.32
CA GLU A 93 -32.27 4.66 9.29
C GLU A 93 -31.00 3.89 8.97
N GLN A 94 -29.88 4.57 9.12
CA GLN A 94 -28.56 4.03 8.88
C GLN A 94 -28.00 3.47 10.19
N PHE A 95 -27.73 2.17 10.22
CA PHE A 95 -27.05 1.47 11.31
C PHE A 95 -25.59 1.33 10.96
N GLN A 96 -24.70 1.75 11.88
CA GLN A 96 -23.25 1.56 11.74
C GLN A 96 -22.64 1.04 13.04
N GLY A 97 -21.63 0.20 12.91
CA GLY A 97 -20.85 -0.26 14.05
C GLY A 97 -19.73 -1.21 13.65
N GLU A 98 -19.49 -2.19 14.50
CA GLU A 98 -18.30 -3.03 14.45
C GLU A 98 -18.66 -4.51 14.36
N ALA A 99 -17.82 -5.24 13.64
CA ALA A 99 -17.86 -6.69 13.48
C ALA A 99 -16.55 -7.26 14.03
N THR A 100 -16.64 -8.26 14.89
CA THR A 100 -15.46 -8.89 15.51
C THR A 100 -15.61 -10.39 15.46
N ARG A 101 -14.50 -11.09 15.17
CA ARG A 101 -14.47 -12.56 15.26
C ARG A 101 -14.49 -13.00 16.72
N VAL A 102 -15.25 -14.04 17.03
CA VAL A 102 -15.26 -14.62 18.39
C VAL A 102 -13.90 -15.24 18.68
N ALA A 103 -13.37 -15.00 19.88
CA ALA A 103 -12.07 -15.55 20.29
C ALA A 103 -12.05 -17.09 20.13
N GLY A 104 -11.02 -17.60 19.46
CA GLY A 104 -10.87 -19.04 19.20
C GLY A 104 -11.67 -19.56 17.99
N SER A 105 -12.54 -18.76 17.37
CA SER A 105 -13.24 -19.15 16.14
C SER A 105 -12.71 -18.43 14.91
N ARG A 106 -12.41 -19.20 13.85
CA ARG A 106 -12.04 -18.66 12.54
C ARG A 106 -13.25 -18.35 11.65
N ALA A 107 -14.42 -18.85 12.00
CA ALA A 107 -15.64 -18.69 11.20
C ALA A 107 -16.65 -17.76 11.88
N ASN A 108 -16.82 -17.88 13.19
CA ASN A 108 -17.90 -17.20 13.92
C ASN A 108 -17.49 -15.78 14.34
N GLY A 109 -18.45 -14.88 14.29
CA GLY A 109 -18.30 -13.49 14.70
C GLY A 109 -19.60 -12.90 15.20
N VAL A 110 -19.46 -11.74 15.83
CA VAL A 110 -20.56 -10.89 16.27
C VAL A 110 -20.40 -9.53 15.63
N ALA A 111 -21.50 -8.92 15.21
CA ALA A 111 -21.53 -7.55 14.75
C ALA A 111 -22.62 -6.78 15.48
N ASN A 112 -22.29 -5.60 15.98
CA ASN A 112 -23.24 -4.72 16.64
C ASN A 112 -23.19 -3.36 15.97
N ALA A 113 -24.36 -2.79 15.71
CA ALA A 113 -24.50 -1.48 15.10
C ALA A 113 -25.56 -0.65 15.79
N THR A 114 -25.33 0.66 15.82
CA THR A 114 -26.28 1.63 16.36
C THR A 114 -26.80 2.49 15.22
N GLY A 115 -28.10 2.70 15.21
CA GLY A 115 -28.81 3.53 14.26
C GLY A 115 -28.80 5.00 14.66
N SER A 116 -28.93 5.90 13.68
CA SER A 116 -28.95 7.36 13.92
C SER A 116 -30.11 7.84 14.80
N ARG A 117 -31.16 7.01 15.01
CA ARG A 117 -32.30 7.30 15.90
C ARG A 117 -32.23 6.51 17.21
N GLY A 118 -31.09 5.89 17.53
CA GLY A 118 -30.89 5.13 18.76
C GLY A 118 -31.34 3.67 18.72
N GLY A 119 -31.70 3.15 17.54
CA GLY A 119 -31.91 1.71 17.37
C GLY A 119 -30.60 0.93 17.57
N ASN A 120 -30.67 -0.29 18.06
CA ASN A 120 -29.52 -1.20 18.13
C ASN A 120 -29.80 -2.45 17.31
N LEU A 121 -28.83 -2.83 16.49
CA LEU A 121 -28.85 -4.02 15.65
C LEU A 121 -27.72 -4.94 16.10
N SER A 122 -28.08 -6.14 16.55
CA SER A 122 -27.12 -7.16 16.95
C SER A 122 -27.19 -8.34 15.99
N CYS A 123 -26.03 -8.75 15.50
CA CYS A 123 -25.89 -9.81 14.52
C CYS A 123 -24.90 -10.87 15.01
N GLN A 124 -25.28 -12.13 14.85
CA GLN A 124 -24.37 -13.27 14.99
C GLN A 124 -24.17 -13.89 13.62
N TYR A 125 -22.94 -14.12 13.22
CA TYR A 125 -22.63 -14.65 11.90
C TYR A 125 -21.54 -15.72 11.93
N SER A 126 -21.57 -16.58 10.93
CA SER A 126 -20.55 -17.57 10.62
C SER A 126 -20.12 -17.40 9.17
N MET A 127 -18.82 -17.30 8.95
CA MET A 127 -18.20 -17.32 7.63
C MET A 127 -18.01 -18.78 7.19
N ASN A 128 -18.64 -19.14 6.07
CA ASN A 128 -18.50 -20.45 5.44
C ASN A 128 -17.26 -20.50 4.54
N SER A 129 -16.83 -19.36 3.99
CA SER A 129 -15.59 -19.18 3.23
C SER A 129 -14.90 -17.87 3.59
N ALA A 130 -13.84 -17.48 2.87
CA ALA A 130 -13.19 -16.19 3.06
C ALA A 130 -14.10 -14.98 2.72
N THR A 131 -15.11 -15.18 1.87
CA THR A 131 -15.97 -14.10 1.32
C THR A 131 -17.46 -14.36 1.49
N LEU A 132 -17.85 -15.59 1.86
CA LEU A 132 -19.25 -16.01 2.00
C LEU A 132 -19.54 -16.41 3.44
N GLY A 133 -20.71 -16.03 3.92
CA GLY A 133 -21.18 -16.37 5.26
C GLY A 133 -22.68 -16.21 5.40
N SER A 134 -23.18 -16.62 6.55
CA SER A 134 -24.57 -16.43 6.93
C SER A 134 -24.68 -16.10 8.41
N GLY A 135 -25.81 -15.53 8.80
CA GLY A 135 -26.03 -15.10 10.18
C GLY A 135 -27.48 -14.77 10.46
N GLN A 136 -27.71 -14.25 11.66
CA GLN A 136 -28.98 -13.74 12.13
C GLN A 136 -28.75 -12.37 12.76
N CYS A 137 -29.63 -11.43 12.45
CA CYS A 137 -29.60 -10.07 12.97
C CYS A 137 -30.93 -9.74 13.62
N VAL A 138 -30.91 -9.08 14.77
CA VAL A 138 -32.10 -8.65 15.51
C VAL A 138 -31.98 -7.17 15.87
N LEU A 139 -33.05 -6.43 15.59
CA LEU A 139 -33.22 -5.09 16.15
C LEU A 139 -33.72 -5.20 17.58
N ASN A 140 -33.26 -4.28 18.44
CA ASN A 140 -33.79 -4.10 19.79
C ASN A 140 -35.31 -3.84 19.84
N SER A 141 -35.92 -3.40 18.74
CA SER A 141 -37.36 -3.19 18.60
C SER A 141 -38.16 -4.44 18.20
N GLY A 142 -37.51 -5.60 17.98
CA GLY A 142 -38.15 -6.87 17.65
C GLY A 142 -37.98 -7.42 16.22
N PRO A 143 -37.78 -6.62 15.15
CA PRO A 143 -37.52 -7.14 13.81
C PRO A 143 -36.28 -8.04 13.75
N ALA A 144 -36.43 -9.22 13.17
CA ALA A 144 -35.39 -10.23 13.01
C ALA A 144 -35.14 -10.51 11.52
N PHE A 145 -33.87 -10.71 11.16
CA PHE A 145 -33.43 -10.91 9.79
C PHE A 145 -32.43 -12.05 9.70
N THR A 146 -32.60 -12.90 8.69
CA THR A 146 -31.55 -13.82 8.24
C THR A 146 -30.55 -13.05 7.39
N MET A 147 -29.29 -13.04 7.78
CA MET A 147 -28.22 -12.36 7.07
C MET A 147 -27.48 -13.33 6.15
N HIS A 148 -27.23 -12.91 4.91
CA HIS A 148 -26.34 -13.55 3.96
C HIS A 148 -25.20 -12.60 3.63
N ILE A 149 -23.98 -13.03 3.88
CA ILE A 149 -22.74 -12.30 3.58
C ILE A 149 -22.17 -12.91 2.31
N GLY A 150 -21.95 -12.08 1.30
CA GLY A 150 -21.48 -12.56 0.00
C GLY A 150 -21.71 -11.53 -1.09
N GLY A 151 -20.71 -11.42 -1.97
CA GLY A 151 -20.71 -10.58 -3.16
C GLY A 151 -19.78 -11.18 -4.19
#